data_AF-A0A818TT57-F1
#
_entry.id   AF-A0A818TT57-F1
#
_cell.length_a   1.000
_cell.length_b   1.000
_cell.length_c   1.000
_cell.angle_alpha   90.00
_cell.angle_beta   90.00
_cell.angle_gamma   90.00
#
_symmetry.space_group_name_H-M   'P 1'
#
loop_
_entity.id
_entity.type
_entity.pdbx_description
1 polymer ?
#
loop_
_entity_poly.entity_id
_entity_poly.type
_entity_poly.pdbx_seq_one_letter_code
_entity_poly.pdbx_strand_id
1 'polypeptide(L)'
;MPSTSANIGEFIDYCQRVYEGNPVELKTSKDFGLTYYQNRALWCNDFEEKTLTKLLEWMRKEIGKENDLLTLGYLLFKSGKLEEAEQFYRRLLHENSEIDKLNISYCYQALGDLATEKGDYDEAIVRRSQTLDL
;
A
#
# COMPACT_ATOMS: atom_id res chain seq x y z
N MET A 1 -11.06 5.31 -21.54
CA MET A 1 -10.46 6.09 -20.44
C MET A 1 -11.40 6.02 -19.25
N PRO A 2 -11.13 5.22 -18.21
CA PRO A 2 -11.99 5.21 -17.04
C PRO A 2 -11.69 6.48 -16.23
N SER A 3 -12.72 7.30 -16.08
CA SER A 3 -12.81 8.50 -15.24
C SER A 3 -12.35 8.21 -13.81
N THR A 4 -11.08 8.46 -13.54
CA THR A 4 -10.39 8.11 -12.28
C THR A 4 -10.67 9.11 -11.16
N SER A 5 -11.27 10.27 -11.47
CA SER A 5 -11.50 11.37 -10.52
C SER A 5 -12.64 11.14 -9.52
N ALA A 6 -13.47 10.10 -9.69
CA ALA A 6 -14.68 9.93 -8.89
C ALA A 6 -14.47 9.20 -7.54
N ASN A 7 -13.40 8.41 -7.36
CA ASN A 7 -13.39 7.41 -6.28
C ASN A 7 -12.76 7.90 -4.96
N ILE A 8 -11.61 8.59 -4.98
CA ILE A 8 -10.94 8.98 -3.71
C ILE A 8 -11.76 9.95 -2.85
N GLY A 9 -12.67 10.71 -3.47
CA GLY A 9 -13.57 11.63 -2.78
C GLY A 9 -14.41 10.94 -1.70
N GLU A 10 -14.89 9.71 -1.94
CA GLU A 10 -15.68 8.97 -0.95
C GLU A 10 -14.87 8.61 0.30
N PHE A 11 -13.59 8.25 0.13
CA PHE A 11 -12.71 7.97 1.27
C PHE A 11 -12.39 9.25 2.05
N ILE A 12 -12.17 10.37 1.35
CA ILE A 12 -11.93 11.67 1.99
C ILE A 12 -13.19 12.10 2.76
N ASP A 13 -14.38 11.95 2.19
CA ASP A 13 -15.65 12.27 2.85
C ASP A 13 -15.89 11.41 4.08
N TYR A 14 -15.55 10.11 4.01
CA TYR A 14 -15.57 9.22 5.17
C TYR A 14 -14.64 9.73 6.27
N CYS A 15 -13.38 10.04 5.93
CA CYS A 15 -12.41 10.54 6.87
C CYS A 15 -12.86 11.89 7.47
N GLN A 16 -13.48 12.76 6.69
CA GLN A 16 -14.01 14.04 7.16
C GLN A 16 -15.11 13.86 8.21
N ARG A 17 -15.99 12.87 8.03
CA ARG A 17 -17.06 12.57 9.01
C ARG A 17 -16.53 11.91 10.28
N VAL A 18 -15.57 11.00 10.15
CA VAL A 18 -15.02 10.26 11.31
C VAL A 18 -14.07 11.12 12.14
N TYR A 19 -13.31 11.99 11.47
CA TYR A 19 -12.30 12.83 12.10
C TYR A 19 -12.75 14.29 12.25
N GLU A 20 -14.06 14.58 12.24
CA GLU A 20 -14.61 15.94 12.36
C GLU A 20 -14.09 16.71 13.60
N GLY A 21 -13.68 15.99 14.66
CA GLY A 21 -13.03 16.54 15.86
C GLY A 21 -11.51 16.35 15.96
N ASN A 22 -10.84 15.76 14.97
CA ASN A 22 -9.40 15.52 14.94
C ASN A 22 -8.74 16.28 13.77
N PRO A 23 -8.25 17.52 14.00
CA PRO A 23 -7.70 18.36 12.94
C PRO A 23 -6.41 17.79 12.30
N VAL A 24 -5.69 16.92 13.01
CA VAL A 24 -4.49 16.26 12.48
C VAL A 24 -4.90 15.26 11.41
N GLU A 25 -5.80 14.34 11.72
CA GLU A 25 -6.28 13.33 10.77
C GLU A 25 -7.04 13.93 9.58
N LEU A 26 -7.79 15.04 9.80
CA LEU A 26 -8.42 15.79 8.70
C LEU A 26 -7.40 16.38 7.73
N LYS A 27 -6.29 16.89 8.26
CA LYS A 27 -5.20 17.40 7.43
C LYS A 27 -4.55 16.26 6.65
N THR A 28 -4.19 15.16 7.32
CA THR A 28 -3.61 13.96 6.69
C THR A 28 -4.51 13.40 5.59
N SER A 29 -5.83 13.33 5.80
CA SER A 29 -6.79 12.86 4.81
C SER A 29 -6.94 13.81 3.59
N LYS A 30 -6.87 15.13 3.81
CA LYS A 30 -6.90 16.11 2.72
C LYS A 30 -5.60 16.10 1.92
N ASP A 31 -4.46 16.05 2.61
CA ASP A 31 -3.14 15.95 1.99
C ASP A 31 -3.02 14.64 1.19
N PHE A 32 -3.63 13.57 1.68
CA PHE A 32 -3.80 12.32 0.96
C PHE A 32 -4.56 12.51 -0.37
N GLY A 33 -5.73 13.12 -0.34
CA GLY A 33 -6.52 13.37 -1.54
C GLY A 33 -5.78 14.15 -2.63
N LEU A 34 -4.93 15.09 -2.23
CA LEU A 34 -4.13 15.92 -3.14
C LEU A 34 -2.93 15.18 -3.72
N THR A 35 -2.26 14.34 -2.92
CA THR A 35 -0.99 13.71 -3.27
C THR A 35 -1.13 12.27 -3.76
N TYR A 36 -2.31 11.66 -3.63
CA TYR A 36 -2.56 10.27 -4.01
C TYR A 36 -2.16 9.96 -5.46
N TYR A 37 -2.51 10.85 -6.39
CA TYR A 37 -2.15 10.69 -7.81
C TYR A 37 -0.68 11.02 -8.10
N GLN A 38 0.03 11.64 -7.16
CA GLN A 38 1.39 12.16 -7.36
C GLN A 38 2.48 11.26 -6.76
N ASN A 39 2.26 10.65 -5.59
CA ASN A 39 3.30 9.91 -4.86
C ASN A 39 2.74 8.70 -4.11
N ARG A 40 2.35 7.66 -4.85
CA ARG A 40 1.53 6.50 -4.42
C ARG A 40 2.03 5.62 -3.28
N ALA A 41 3.25 5.81 -2.74
CA ALA A 41 3.84 4.91 -1.73
C ALA A 41 4.20 5.60 -0.40
N LEU A 42 4.46 6.91 -0.37
CA LEU A 42 5.00 7.59 0.82
C LEU A 42 3.93 8.04 1.83
N TRP A 43 2.67 8.12 1.39
CA TRP A 43 1.57 8.75 2.10
C TRP A 43 0.93 7.90 3.19
N CYS A 44 1.05 6.55 3.16
CA CYS A 44 0.44 5.70 4.20
C CYS A 44 1.28 5.63 5.49
N ASN A 45 2.39 6.35 5.59
CA ASN A 45 3.21 6.38 6.81
C ASN A 45 2.58 7.18 7.94
N ASP A 46 1.76 8.19 7.61
CA ASP A 46 1.26 9.18 8.56
C ASP A 46 -0.15 8.85 9.09
N PHE A 47 -0.75 7.73 8.65
CA PHE A 47 -2.08 7.31 9.07
C PHE A 47 -2.03 6.38 10.27
N GLU A 48 -2.99 6.55 11.20
CA GLU A 48 -3.27 5.58 12.25
C GLU A 48 -3.70 4.22 11.65
N GLU A 49 -3.39 3.13 12.37
CA GLU A 49 -3.71 1.74 12.00
C GLU A 49 -5.18 1.53 11.62
N LYS A 50 -6.09 2.20 12.34
CA LYS A 50 -7.53 2.14 12.07
C LYS A 50 -7.88 2.79 10.73
N THR A 51 -7.26 3.92 10.40
CA THR A 51 -7.46 4.62 9.11
C THR A 51 -6.90 3.78 7.97
N LEU A 52 -5.72 3.17 8.17
CA LEU A 52 -5.09 2.25 7.20
C LEU A 52 -5.97 1.05 6.88
N THR A 53 -6.59 0.45 7.90
CA THR A 53 -7.50 -0.69 7.73
C THR A 53 -8.72 -0.30 6.88
N LYS A 54 -9.30 0.87 7.13
CA LYS A 54 -10.47 1.32 6.36
C LYS A 54 -10.11 1.69 4.93
N LEU A 55 -8.97 2.33 4.75
CA LEU A 55 -8.43 2.64 3.44
C LEU A 55 -8.19 1.37 2.62
N LEU A 56 -7.62 0.34 3.23
CA LEU A 56 -7.45 -0.97 2.61
C LEU A 56 -8.79 -1.57 2.17
N GLU A 57 -9.83 -1.54 3.02
CA GLU A 57 -11.17 -2.01 2.65
C GLU A 57 -11.75 -1.22 1.48
N TRP A 58 -11.62 0.10 1.52
CA TRP A 58 -12.09 1.00 0.47
C TRP A 58 -11.38 0.71 -0.86
N MET A 59 -10.04 0.60 -0.84
CA MET A 59 -9.25 0.28 -2.04
C MET A 59 -9.59 -1.10 -2.59
N ARG A 60 -9.81 -2.11 -1.74
CA ARG A 60 -10.24 -3.45 -2.17
C ARG A 60 -11.62 -3.45 -2.85
N LYS A 61 -12.50 -2.54 -2.45
CA LYS A 61 -13.87 -2.43 -2.97
C LYS A 61 -13.96 -1.59 -4.25
N GLU A 62 -13.25 -0.48 -4.28
CA GLU A 62 -13.42 0.57 -5.30
C GLU A 62 -12.33 0.57 -6.38
N ILE A 63 -11.15 0.02 -6.08
CA ILE A 63 -10.03 0.03 -7.03
C ILE A 63 -9.90 -1.32 -7.71
N GLY A 64 -10.23 -1.33 -9.00
CA GLY A 64 -10.05 -2.47 -9.89
C GLY A 64 -8.58 -2.87 -9.99
N LYS A 65 -8.27 -3.99 -9.33
CA LYS A 65 -7.24 -5.03 -9.52
C LYS A 65 -5.85 -4.76 -10.06
N GLU A 66 -5.52 -3.69 -10.78
CA GLU A 66 -4.24 -3.64 -11.51
C GLU A 66 -3.41 -2.39 -11.22
N ASN A 67 -4.02 -1.21 -11.04
CA ASN A 67 -3.20 -0.01 -10.93
C ASN A 67 -2.63 0.26 -9.52
N ASP A 68 -3.26 -0.22 -8.43
CA ASP A 68 -2.86 0.09 -7.02
C ASP A 68 -2.23 -1.08 -6.26
N LEU A 69 -1.82 -2.16 -6.93
CA LEU A 69 -1.41 -3.39 -6.27
C LEU A 69 -0.25 -3.18 -5.27
N LEU A 70 0.75 -2.36 -5.61
CA LEU A 70 1.85 -2.05 -4.70
C LEU A 70 1.39 -1.31 -3.43
N THR A 71 0.49 -0.34 -3.60
CA THR A 71 -0.07 0.43 -2.49
C THR A 71 -0.93 -0.46 -1.58
N LEU A 72 -1.69 -1.40 -2.14
CA LEU A 72 -2.43 -2.39 -1.36
C LEU A 72 -1.49 -3.29 -0.54
N GLY A 73 -0.41 -3.79 -1.14
CA GLY A 73 0.61 -4.57 -0.42
C GLY A 73 1.24 -3.77 0.72
N TYR A 74 1.55 -2.50 0.46
CA TYR A 74 2.15 -1.61 1.44
C TYR A 74 1.21 -1.31 2.60
N LEU A 75 -0.09 -1.10 2.32
CA LEU A 75 -1.10 -0.92 3.34
C LEU A 75 -1.27 -2.17 4.21
N LEU A 76 -1.20 -3.37 3.62
CA LEU A 76 -1.24 -4.62 4.38
C LEU A 76 -0.05 -4.71 5.35
N PHE A 77 1.16 -4.37 4.87
CA PHE A 77 2.35 -4.32 5.70
C PHE A 77 2.20 -3.33 6.86
N LYS A 78 1.79 -2.08 6.57
CA LYS A 78 1.61 -1.03 7.59
C LYS A 78 0.46 -1.30 8.55
N SER A 79 -0.56 -2.03 8.13
CA SER A 79 -1.69 -2.45 8.98
C SER A 79 -1.35 -3.69 9.85
N GLY A 80 -0.09 -4.13 9.88
CA GLY A 80 0.35 -5.30 10.65
C GLY A 80 -0.10 -6.65 10.08
N LYS A 81 -0.71 -6.68 8.89
CA LYS A 81 -1.18 -7.90 8.22
C LYS A 81 -0.05 -8.52 7.41
N LEU A 82 1.04 -8.89 8.08
CA LEU A 82 2.30 -9.30 7.46
C LEU A 82 2.13 -10.55 6.58
N GLU A 83 1.34 -11.54 7.00
CA GLU A 83 1.07 -12.75 6.21
C GLU A 83 0.27 -12.45 4.94
N GLU A 84 -0.76 -11.60 5.05
CA GLU A 84 -1.54 -11.19 3.88
C GLU A 84 -0.67 -10.38 2.91
N ALA A 85 0.17 -9.46 3.43
CA ALA A 85 1.09 -8.67 2.62
C ALA A 85 2.07 -9.56 1.86
N GLU A 86 2.66 -10.55 2.53
CA GLU A 86 3.62 -11.48 1.93
C GLU A 86 2.99 -12.31 0.80
N GLN A 87 1.82 -12.93 1.07
CA GLN A 87 1.09 -13.68 0.04
C GLN A 87 0.73 -12.80 -1.15
N PHE A 88 0.37 -11.54 -0.87
CA PHE A 88 0.02 -10.57 -1.89
C PHE A 88 1.21 -10.21 -2.78
N TYR A 89 2.37 -9.89 -2.21
CA TYR A 89 3.59 -9.59 -2.97
C TYR A 89 4.09 -10.78 -3.79
N ARG A 90 4.02 -12.01 -3.24
CA ARG A 90 4.36 -13.24 -3.97
C ARG A 90 3.43 -13.48 -5.15
N ARG A 91 2.12 -13.29 -4.92
CA ARG A 91 1.11 -13.40 -5.98
C ARG A 91 1.32 -12.35 -7.05
N LEU A 92 1.65 -11.12 -6.65
CA LEU A 92 1.92 -10.01 -7.54
C LEU A 92 3.09 -10.34 -8.49
N LEU A 93 4.20 -10.85 -7.94
CA LEU A 93 5.37 -11.31 -8.69
C LEU A 93 5.08 -12.49 -9.63
N HIS A 94 4.09 -13.33 -9.33
CA HIS A 94 3.79 -14.55 -10.10
C HIS A 94 2.68 -14.36 -11.14
N GLU A 95 1.67 -13.53 -10.86
CA GLU A 95 0.47 -13.38 -11.69
C GLU A 95 0.55 -12.23 -12.68
N ASN A 96 1.33 -11.17 -12.42
CA ASN A 96 1.47 -10.07 -13.36
C ASN A 96 2.75 -10.18 -14.18
N SER A 97 2.61 -10.71 -15.40
CA SER A 97 3.69 -10.74 -16.40
C SER A 97 4.11 -9.35 -16.90
N GLU A 98 3.40 -8.29 -16.52
CA GLU A 98 3.66 -6.90 -16.95
C GLU A 98 4.13 -5.96 -15.82
N ILE A 99 4.60 -6.50 -14.69
CA ILE A 99 5.23 -5.65 -13.65
C ILE A 99 6.57 -5.16 -14.17
N ASP A 100 6.75 -3.84 -14.19
CA ASP A 100 8.03 -3.21 -14.49
C ASP A 100 9.11 -3.57 -13.46
N LYS A 101 10.38 -3.47 -13.84
CA LYS A 101 11.50 -3.82 -12.95
C LYS A 101 11.49 -3.05 -11.62
N LEU A 102 10.98 -1.82 -11.62
CA LEU A 102 10.93 -0.97 -10.43
C LEU A 102 9.93 -1.54 -9.41
N ASN A 103 8.77 -1.97 -9.89
CA ASN A 103 7.72 -2.58 -9.09
C ASN A 103 8.13 -3.99 -8.62
N ILE A 104 8.87 -4.75 -9.44
CA ILE A 104 9.49 -6.02 -9.02
C ILE A 104 10.47 -5.77 -7.87
N SER A 105 11.35 -4.77 -8.03
CA SER A 105 12.33 -4.38 -7.01
C SER A 105 11.66 -3.99 -5.69
N TYR A 106 10.57 -3.20 -5.74
CA TYR A 106 9.74 -2.87 -4.58
C TYR A 106 9.13 -4.11 -3.90
N CYS A 107 8.63 -5.08 -4.67
CA CYS A 107 8.06 -6.29 -4.11
C CYS A 107 9.10 -7.11 -3.33
N TYR A 108 10.30 -7.28 -3.89
CA TYR A 108 11.37 -7.99 -3.20
C TYR A 108 11.89 -7.24 -1.98
N GLN A 109 11.98 -5.91 -2.06
CA GLN A 109 12.35 -5.09 -0.91
C GLN A 109 11.31 -5.25 0.22
N ALA A 110 10.02 -5.14 -0.09
CA ALA A 110 8.95 -5.31 0.88
C ALA A 110 8.92 -6.73 1.48
N LEU A 111 9.21 -7.77 0.69
CA LEU A 111 9.37 -9.14 1.19
C LEU A 111 10.58 -9.28 2.13
N GLY A 112 11.69 -8.60 1.85
CA GLY A 112 12.85 -8.58 2.73
C GLY A 112 12.60 -7.86 4.05
N ASP A 113 11.86 -6.75 4.00
CA ASP A 113 11.45 -6.01 5.20
C ASP A 113 10.43 -6.82 6.02
N LEU A 114 9.47 -7.49 5.36
CA LEU A 114 8.55 -8.45 5.99
C LEU A 114 9.28 -9.58 6.71
N ALA A 115 10.29 -10.18 6.06
CA ALA A 115 11.09 -11.24 6.66
C ALA A 115 11.90 -10.72 7.87
N THR A 116 12.40 -9.48 7.79
CA THR A 116 13.05 -8.80 8.92
C THR A 116 12.11 -8.62 10.10
N GLU A 117 10.88 -8.14 9.86
CA GLU A 117 9.85 -7.97 10.91
C GLU A 117 9.43 -9.31 11.53
N LYS A 118 9.46 -10.40 10.75
CA LYS A 118 9.20 -11.77 11.24
C LYS A 118 10.39 -12.40 11.97
N GLY A 119 11.55 -11.77 11.95
CA GLY A 119 12.79 -12.30 12.53
C GLY A 119 13.51 -13.36 11.67
N ASP A 120 13.08 -13.55 10.42
CA ASP A 120 13.73 -14.44 9.45
C ASP A 120 14.75 -13.67 8.60
N TYR A 121 15.93 -13.46 9.19
CA TYR A 121 17.00 -12.69 8.56
C TYR A 121 17.62 -13.40 7.35
N ASP A 122 17.58 -14.73 7.31
CA ASP A 122 18.11 -15.52 6.19
C ASP A 122 17.25 -15.31 4.94
N GLU A 123 15.91 -15.40 5.08
CA GLU A 123 15.02 -15.09 3.97
C GLU A 123 15.11 -13.60 3.58
N ALA A 124 15.27 -12.69 4.54
CA ALA A 124 15.45 -11.26 4.25
C ALA A 124 16.66 -10.97 3.36
N ILE A 125 17.80 -11.62 3.63
CA ILE A 125 19.03 -11.46 2.85
C ILE A 125 18.82 -11.97 1.42
N VAL A 126 18.21 -13.15 1.26
CA VAL A 126 17.92 -13.73 -0.06
C VAL A 126 16.98 -12.83 -0.87
N ARG A 127 15.96 -12.22 -0.24
CA ARG A 127 15.06 -11.30 -0.92
C ARG A 127 15.77 -10.01 -1.34
N ARG A 128 16.62 -9.46 -0.48
CA ARG A 128 17.39 -8.24 -0.79
C ARG A 128 18.42 -8.47 -1.89
N SER A 129 19.06 -9.63 -1.96
CA SER A 129 19.96 -9.96 -3.08
C SER A 129 19.20 -10.04 -4.40
N GLN A 130 17.99 -10.60 -4.41
CA GLN A 130 17.12 -10.63 -5.60
C GLN A 130 16.77 -9.23 -6.11
N THR A 131 16.63 -8.24 -5.23
CA THR A 131 16.44 -6.84 -5.61
C THR A 131 17.68 -6.24 -6.30
N LEU A 132 18.87 -6.55 -5.80
CA LEU A 132 20.15 -6.02 -6.29
C LEU A 132 20.55 -6.57 -7.66
N ASP A 133 20.04 -7.75 -8.02
CA ASP A 133 20.35 -8.45 -9.26
C ASP A 133 19.42 -8.09 -10.46
N LEU A 134 18.45 -7.17 -10.28
CA LEU A 134 17.43 -6.77 -11.29
C LEU A 134 17.85 -5.61 -12.22
#